data_AF-A0A7V7DT67-F1
#
_entry.id   AF-A0A7V7DT67-F1
#
_cell.length_a   1.000
_cell.length_b   1.000
_cell.length_c   1.000
_cell.angle_alpha   90.00
_cell.angle_beta   90.00
_cell.angle_gamma   90.00
#
_symmetry.space_group_name_H-M   'P 1'
#
loop_
_entity.id
_entity.type
_entity.pdbx_description
1 polymer ?
#
loop_
_entity_poly.entity_id
_entity_poly.type
_entity_poly.pdbx_seq_one_letter_code
_entity_poly.pdbx_strand_id
1 'polypeptide(L)'
;QAKLNYPISHWGEIFASMQKSLVYQRLEHAVAAHAGSGICQVYLMLDQNNNSSADKAVVVAGELLERSLETGGNMVIQRAPAPMKGRLKIWGKTGTDFILYKRLKDQLDPAGIMSPGRFVGNL
;
A
#
# COMPACT_ATOMS: atom_id res chain seq x y z
N GLN A 1 8.14 1.75 -1.26
CA GLN A 1 7.52 2.95 -0.67
C GLN A 1 6.02 2.76 -0.65
N ALA A 2 5.43 2.82 0.54
CA ALA A 2 3.99 2.78 0.74
C ALA A 2 3.53 4.09 1.40
N LYS A 3 2.33 4.55 1.04
CA LYS A 3 1.66 5.70 1.65
C LYS A 3 0.39 5.19 2.32
N LEU A 4 0.28 5.44 3.61
CA LEU A 4 -0.89 5.15 4.42
C LEU A 4 -1.61 6.45 4.75
N ASN A 5 -2.93 6.38 4.81
CA ASN A 5 -3.76 7.43 5.38
C ASN A 5 -4.61 6.88 6.52
N TYR A 6 -4.98 7.76 7.45
CA TYR A 6 -5.78 7.43 8.62
C TYR A 6 -6.38 8.69 9.24
N PRO A 7 -7.43 8.55 10.08
CA PRO A 7 -7.94 9.67 10.85
C PRO A 7 -6.83 10.25 11.74
N ILE A 8 -6.72 11.59 11.76
CA ILE A 8 -5.69 12.31 12.54
C ILE A 8 -5.73 11.91 14.01
N SER A 9 -6.92 11.61 14.57
CA SER A 9 -7.08 11.15 15.95
C SER A 9 -6.37 9.83 16.28
N HIS A 10 -6.05 9.00 15.28
CA HIS A 10 -5.46 7.67 15.47
C HIS A 10 -3.97 7.59 15.12
N TRP A 11 -3.32 8.72 14.82
CA TRP A 11 -1.94 8.74 14.29
C TRP A 11 -0.93 8.00 15.19
N GLY A 12 -1.05 8.13 16.51
CA GLY A 12 -0.10 7.59 17.47
C GLY A 12 -0.18 6.07 17.59
N GLU A 13 -1.40 5.53 17.72
CA GLU A 13 -1.65 4.09 17.74
C GLU A 13 -1.14 3.42 16.47
N ILE A 14 -1.45 4.04 15.33
CA ILE A 14 -1.07 3.52 14.03
C ILE A 14 0.44 3.53 13.88
N PHE A 15 1.11 4.63 14.19
CA PHE A 15 2.57 4.71 14.14
C PHE A 15 3.23 3.65 15.01
N ALA A 16 2.80 3.50 16.27
CA ALA A 16 3.33 2.49 17.19
C ALA A 16 3.10 1.06 16.68
N SER A 17 1.91 0.79 16.16
CA SER A 17 1.55 -0.51 15.58
C SER A 17 2.42 -0.83 14.36
N MET A 18 2.56 0.11 13.42
CA MET A 18 3.40 -0.06 12.23
C MET A 18 4.85 -0.36 12.59
N GLN A 19 5.41 0.44 13.50
CA GLN A 19 6.79 0.27 13.98
C GLN A 19 6.99 -1.14 14.57
N LYS A 20 6.02 -1.63 15.36
CA LYS A 20 6.06 -3.00 15.90
C LYS A 20 6.09 -4.07 14.81
N SER A 21 5.25 -3.98 13.78
CA SER A 21 5.24 -4.95 12.66
C SER A 21 6.54 -4.92 11.84
N LEU A 22 7.06 -3.72 11.56
CA LEU A 22 8.28 -3.54 10.79
C LEU A 22 9.52 -4.09 11.53
N VAL A 23 9.62 -3.83 12.83
CA VAL A 23 10.69 -4.35 13.69
C VAL A 23 10.61 -5.87 13.82
N TYR A 24 9.39 -6.43 13.99
CA TYR A 24 9.19 -7.89 14.11
C TYR A 24 9.73 -8.65 12.89
N GLN A 25 9.54 -8.08 11.70
CA GLN A 25 9.94 -8.70 10.43
C GLN A 25 11.42 -8.49 10.09
N ARG A 26 12.16 -7.73 10.92
CA ARG A 26 13.58 -7.40 10.77
C ARG A 26 13.93 -6.84 9.38
N LEU A 27 13.03 -6.04 8.82
CA LEU A 27 13.29 -5.32 7.58
C LEU A 27 13.96 -3.99 7.90
N GLU A 28 14.98 -3.62 7.14
CA GLU A 28 15.52 -2.28 7.20
C GLU A 28 14.50 -1.30 6.62
N HIS A 29 14.15 -0.26 7.39
CA HIS A 29 13.04 0.61 7.05
C HIS A 29 13.22 2.03 7.57
N ALA A 30 12.49 2.96 6.96
CA ALA A 30 12.31 4.32 7.46
C ALA A 30 10.82 4.67 7.45
N VAL A 31 10.38 5.44 8.44
CA VAL A 31 8.99 5.88 8.58
C VAL A 31 8.97 7.40 8.72
N ALA A 32 8.13 8.06 7.92
CA ALA A 32 7.85 9.48 8.04
C ALA A 32 6.35 9.68 8.27
N ALA A 33 5.97 10.08 9.49
CA ALA A 33 4.59 10.32 9.87
C ALA A 33 4.31 11.83 9.95
N HIS A 34 3.32 12.28 9.18
CA HIS A 34 2.82 13.64 9.19
C HIS A 34 1.54 13.69 10.02
N ALA A 35 1.70 13.86 11.33
CA ALA A 35 0.59 13.77 12.30
C ALA A 35 -0.59 14.71 11.95
N GLY A 36 -0.29 15.93 11.48
CA GLY A 36 -1.31 16.93 11.13
C GLY A 36 -2.11 16.65 9.86
N SER A 37 -1.69 15.70 9.01
CA SER A 37 -2.39 15.37 7.76
C SER A 37 -2.93 13.94 7.73
N GLY A 38 -2.69 13.15 8.78
CA GLY A 38 -3.06 11.73 8.79
C GLY A 38 -2.35 10.91 7.72
N ILE A 39 -1.11 11.26 7.36
CA ILE A 39 -0.31 10.56 6.34
C ILE A 39 0.91 9.92 6.99
N CYS A 40 1.16 8.66 6.69
CA CYS A 40 2.41 7.98 6.99
C CYS A 40 3.05 7.45 5.71
N GLN A 41 4.35 7.68 5.56
CA GLN A 41 5.15 7.09 4.50
C GLN A 41 6.08 6.04 5.08
N VAL A 42 6.06 4.85 4.49
CA VAL A 42 6.93 3.73 4.86
C VAL A 42 7.86 3.42 3.70
N TYR A 43 9.15 3.41 3.99
CA TYR A 43 10.22 3.05 3.08
C TYR A 43 10.83 1.74 3.56
N LEU A 44 10.89 0.73 2.69
CA LEU A 44 11.57 -0.53 2.95
C LEU A 44 12.83 -0.55 2.10
N MET A 45 13.98 -0.76 2.75
CA MET A 45 15.26 -0.93 2.08
C MET A 45 15.43 -2.42 1.81
N LEU A 46 15.09 -2.82 0.58
CA LEU A 46 15.14 -4.22 0.17
C LEU A 46 16.44 -4.50 -0.55
N ASP A 47 17.13 -5.55 -0.12
CA ASP A 47 18.19 -6.16 -0.91
C ASP A 47 17.56 -6.85 -2.13
N GLN A 48 17.89 -6.36 -3.33
CA GLN A 48 17.32 -6.84 -4.58
C GLN A 48 17.76 -8.27 -4.94
N ASN A 49 18.84 -8.76 -4.33
CA ASN A 49 19.36 -10.11 -4.56
C ASN A 49 18.78 -11.14 -3.59
N ASN A 50 17.97 -10.70 -2.61
CA ASN A 50 17.44 -11.55 -1.57
C ASN A 50 15.91 -11.71 -1.69
N ASN A 51 15.47 -12.81 -2.32
CA ASN A 51 14.04 -13.13 -2.47
C ASN A 51 13.29 -13.23 -1.12
N SER A 52 13.97 -13.62 -0.03
CA SER A 52 13.34 -13.68 1.30
C SER A 52 12.89 -12.31 1.80
N SER A 53 13.66 -11.25 1.50
CA SER A 53 13.31 -9.88 1.86
C SER A 53 12.07 -9.39 1.11
N ALA A 54 11.92 -9.78 -0.15
CA ALA A 54 10.73 -9.47 -0.95
C ALA A 54 9.47 -10.15 -0.40
N ASP A 55 9.56 -11.42 0.02
CA ASP A 55 8.44 -12.14 0.61
C ASP A 55 7.95 -11.50 1.91
N LYS A 56 8.89 -11.16 2.81
CA LYS A 56 8.57 -10.45 4.06
C LYS A 56 7.93 -9.09 3.80
N ALA A 57 8.41 -8.36 2.79
CA ALA A 57 7.85 -7.07 2.43
C ALA A 57 6.41 -7.17 1.91
N VAL A 58 6.07 -8.23 1.18
CA VAL A 58 4.68 -8.50 0.75
C VAL A 58 3.79 -8.78 1.96
N VAL A 59 4.25 -9.59 2.91
CA VAL A 59 3.50 -9.91 4.14
C VAL A 59 3.26 -8.64 4.96
N VAL A 60 4.32 -7.86 5.22
CA VAL A 60 4.23 -6.59 5.95
C VAL A 60 3.29 -5.61 5.25
N ALA A 61 3.35 -5.49 3.92
CA ALA A 61 2.43 -4.63 3.19
C ALA A 61 0.98 -5.06 3.38
N GLY A 62 0.68 -6.36 3.42
CA GLY A 62 -0.66 -6.86 3.74
C GLY A 62 -1.11 -6.45 5.15
N GLU A 63 -0.28 -6.70 6.16
CA GLU A 63 -0.57 -6.35 7.56
C GLU A 63 -0.81 -4.83 7.74
N LEU A 64 0.03 -4.01 7.11
CA LEU A 64 -0.09 -2.55 7.18
C LEU A 64 -1.36 -2.05 6.49
N LEU A 65 -1.77 -2.66 5.38
CA LEU A 65 -3.03 -2.35 4.71
C LEU A 65 -4.22 -2.66 5.62
N GLU A 66 -4.29 -3.88 6.18
CA GLU A 66 -5.41 -4.30 7.04
C GLU A 66 -5.54 -3.39 8.26
N ARG A 67 -4.43 -3.08 8.94
CA ARG A 67 -4.45 -2.14 10.07
C ARG A 67 -4.91 -0.74 9.69
N SER A 68 -4.49 -0.27 8.52
CA SER A 68 -4.96 1.03 8.01
C SER A 68 -6.48 0.99 7.82
N LEU A 69 -7.02 -0.09 7.27
CA LEU A 69 -8.46 -0.26 7.03
C LEU A 69 -9.27 -0.37 8.32
N GLU A 70 -8.77 -1.09 9.33
CA GLU A 70 -9.41 -1.22 10.65
C GLU A 70 -9.62 0.15 11.32
N THR A 71 -8.73 1.10 11.07
CA THR A 71 -8.83 2.48 11.59
C THR A 71 -9.60 3.43 10.67
N GLY A 72 -10.25 2.92 9.61
CA GLY A 72 -10.97 3.73 8.62
C GLY A 72 -10.09 4.46 7.62
N GLY A 73 -8.82 4.07 7.51
CA GLY A 73 -7.85 4.53 6.52
C GLY A 73 -7.66 3.55 5.36
N ASN A 74 -6.56 3.71 4.62
CA ASN A 74 -6.15 2.89 3.49
C ASN A 74 -4.64 3.01 3.26
N MET A 75 -4.07 2.08 2.50
CA MET A 75 -2.68 2.13 2.05
C MET A 75 -2.58 1.93 0.54
N VAL A 76 -1.71 2.72 -0.10
CA VAL A 76 -1.31 2.52 -1.49
C VAL A 76 0.20 2.30 -1.60
N ILE A 77 0.62 1.48 -2.56
CA ILE A 77 2.03 1.26 -2.88
C ILE A 77 2.41 2.25 -3.98
N GLN A 78 3.20 3.26 -3.64
CA GLN A 78 3.66 4.27 -4.60
C GLN A 78 4.83 3.76 -5.44
N ARG A 79 5.69 2.92 -4.85
CA ARG A 79 6.87 2.37 -5.53
C ARG A 79 7.21 0.98 -5.00
N ALA A 80 7.35 0.02 -5.91
CA ALA A 80 7.84 -1.33 -5.64
C ALA A 80 8.60 -1.87 -6.86
N PRO A 81 9.58 -2.78 -6.66
CA PRO A 81 10.20 -3.54 -7.75
C PRO A 81 9.17 -4.29 -8.59
N ALA A 82 9.39 -4.38 -9.91
CA ALA A 82 8.47 -5.02 -10.85
C ALA A 82 8.04 -6.46 -10.46
N PRO A 83 8.95 -7.35 -10.01
CA PRO A 83 8.59 -8.74 -9.66
C PRO A 83 7.60 -8.82 -8.49
N MET A 84 7.57 -7.81 -7.63
CA MET A 84 6.71 -7.79 -6.45
C MET A 84 5.32 -7.24 -6.73
N LYS A 85 5.15 -6.41 -7.77
CA LYS A 85 3.91 -5.65 -7.99
C LYS A 85 2.67 -6.54 -8.12
N GLY A 86 2.80 -7.70 -8.76
CA GLY A 86 1.67 -8.66 -8.91
C GLY A 86 1.21 -9.32 -7.60
N ARG A 87 2.03 -9.24 -6.55
CA ARG A 87 1.74 -9.80 -5.22
C ARG A 87 1.25 -8.75 -4.22
N LEU A 88 1.28 -7.48 -4.61
CA LEU A 88 0.95 -6.34 -3.76
C LEU A 88 -0.40 -5.74 -4.16
N LYS A 89 -1.19 -5.31 -3.18
CA LYS A 89 -2.37 -4.48 -3.41
C LYS A 89 -1.95 -3.04 -3.68
N ILE A 90 -1.55 -2.75 -4.93
CA ILE A 90 -0.96 -1.44 -5.31
C ILE A 90 -1.87 -0.25 -4.96
N TRP A 91 -3.17 -0.40 -5.21
CA TRP A 91 -4.18 0.63 -4.96
C TRP A 91 -4.90 0.48 -3.60
N GLY A 92 -4.39 -0.39 -2.73
CA GLY A 92 -5.07 -0.76 -1.49
C GLY A 92 -6.25 -1.69 -1.72
N LYS A 93 -7.23 -1.65 -0.81
CA LYS A 93 -8.45 -2.45 -0.91
C LYS A 93 -9.42 -1.78 -1.88
N THR A 94 -9.87 -2.55 -2.87
CA THR A 94 -10.95 -2.14 -3.77
C THR A 94 -12.23 -1.95 -2.97
N GLY A 95 -12.75 -0.72 -2.94
CA GLY A 95 -13.97 -0.36 -2.22
C GLY A 95 -15.23 -0.39 -3.09
N THR A 96 -16.32 0.13 -2.54
CA THR A 96 -17.60 0.31 -3.25
C THR A 96 -17.50 1.35 -4.39
N ASP A 97 -16.49 2.21 -4.34
CA ASP A 97 -16.14 3.20 -5.36
C ASP A 97 -15.57 2.58 -6.65
N PHE A 98 -15.25 1.28 -6.64
CA PHE A 98 -14.76 0.58 -7.83
C PHE A 98 -15.64 0.72 -9.06
N ILE A 99 -16.96 0.71 -8.89
CA ILE A 99 -17.89 0.84 -10.02
C ILE A 99 -17.72 2.17 -10.76
N LEU A 100 -17.36 3.24 -10.04
CA LEU A 100 -17.10 4.55 -10.61
C LEU A 100 -15.78 4.54 -11.39
N TYR A 101 -14.71 4.00 -10.80
CA TYR A 101 -13.41 3.88 -11.48
C TYR A 101 -13.50 3.04 -12.75
N LYS A 102 -14.27 1.95 -12.72
CA LYS A 102 -14.49 1.12 -13.90
C LYS A 102 -15.18 1.90 -15.01
N ARG A 103 -16.29 2.59 -14.71
CA ARG A 103 -17.01 3.42 -15.70
C ARG A 103 -16.13 4.52 -16.28
N LEU A 104 -15.30 5.15 -15.46
CA LEU A 104 -14.35 6.16 -15.92
C LEU A 104 -13.31 5.55 -16.87
N LYS A 105 -12.72 4.40 -16.51
CA LYS A 105 -11.76 3.70 -17.37
C LYS A 105 -12.38 3.23 -18.67
N ASP A 106 -13.60 2.71 -18.65
CA ASP A 106 -14.31 2.24 -19.85
C ASP A 106 -14.60 3.40 -20.82
N GLN A 107 -14.84 4.62 -20.32
CA GLN A 107 -15.02 5.82 -21.17
C GLN A 107 -13.70 6.39 -21.70
N LEU A 108 -12.64 6.37 -20.90
CA LEU A 108 -11.34 6.94 -21.27
C LEU A 108 -10.50 6.01 -22.15
N ASP A 109 -10.63 4.69 -21.95
CA ASP A 109 -9.88 3.66 -22.64
C ASP A 109 -10.81 2.52 -23.10
N PRO A 110 -11.73 2.79 -24.07
CA PRO A 110 -12.68 1.78 -24.54
C PRO A 110 -12.02 0.54 -25.14
N ALA A 111 -10.79 0.70 -25.66
CA ALA A 111 -10.01 -0.39 -26.24
C ALA A 111 -9.20 -1.19 -25.18
N GLY A 112 -9.15 -0.73 -23.93
CA GLY A 112 -8.43 -1.40 -22.85
C GLY A 112 -6.90 -1.48 -23.04
N ILE A 113 -6.31 -0.58 -23.82
CA ILE A 113 -4.89 -0.61 -24.19
C ILE A 113 -4.01 0.11 -23.16
N MET A 114 -4.58 0.99 -22.34
CA MET A 114 -3.81 1.76 -21.36
C MET A 114 -3.57 0.93 -20.10
N SER A 115 -2.38 0.33 -20.02
CA SER A 115 -1.87 -0.39 -18.84
C SER A 115 -2.80 -1.50 -18.33
N PRO A 116 -3.11 -2.51 -19.16
CA PRO A 116 -4.06 -3.57 -18.82
C PRO A 116 -3.65 -4.31 -17.54
N GLY A 117 -4.63 -4.52 -16.65
CA GLY A 117 -4.44 -5.28 -15.42
C GLY A 117 -3.66 -4.57 -14.32
N ARG A 118 -3.38 -3.25 -14.48
CA ARG A 118 -2.57 -2.47 -13.53
C ARG A 118 -3.36 -1.38 -12.81
N PHE A 119 -4.62 -1.19 -13.16
CA PHE A 119 -5.50 -0.24 -12.49
C PHE A 119 -6.28 -0.91 -11.35
N VAL A 120 -7.08 -0.11 -10.63
CA VAL A 120 -7.92 -0.58 -9.52
C VAL A 120 -8.72 -1.80 -9.97
N GLY A 121 -8.81 -2.85 -9.14
CA GLY A 121 -9.55 -4.06 -9.46
C GLY A 121 -9.01 -4.89 -10.63
N ASN A 122 -7.72 -4.73 -10.97
CA ASN A 122 -7.06 -5.39 -12.11
C ASN A 122 -7.67 -5.02 -13.47
N LEU A 123 -8.15 -3.77 -13.61
CA LEU A 123 -8.51 -3.19 -14.90
C LEU A 123 -7.27 -2.75 -15.69
#